data_AF-A0A6V7LKC7-F1
#
_entry.id   AF-A0A6V7LKC7-F1
#
_cell.length_a   1.000
_cell.length_b   1.000
_cell.length_c   1.000
_cell.angle_alpha   90.00
_cell.angle_beta   90.00
_cell.angle_gamma   90.00
#
_symmetry.space_group_name_H-M   'P 1'
#
loop_
_entity.id
_entity.type
_entity.pdbx_description
1 polymer ?
#
loop_
_entity_poly.entity_id
_entity_poly.type
_entity_poly.pdbx_seq_one_letter_code
_entity_poly.pdbx_strand_id
1 'polypeptide(L)'
;YELHPGSLARIWSWPEPIQCSGSEERLEDCAIRLNGQLYGHRYNCPWDGDYVFVHCGKRNLDPAKDYWGGIRIANSEFEHHLYEHRIHDVHTHETVRRVESILKYVNISGAGILHNEKSAAVQSVMKSPAVSHVEILHSAYHGINLVSPSHTVELLFNIIDDALGNGVNLLSLTGEGREAEESSFTPMKHLNIPYHLFSLVDICDTTKEITIEERVLIYYKYDNHPVNCVKIFRSAYRAKPFGFRLLQFNLFNSTNNPGRKDGITLYDGDIYNVTAKQIGLLEFNSKDEKKLFRTEGPSLSVRLFANGASGVHGFIAEVVTLPISAIGFNRDVQHNISYSILSHCAEGAVKYASAGEVNAIMTLEKNQFINNCNKLYGNFSTCKSAVVLDVQNTQSLYFRNNLVRWNQGGLSIRADSRGSATSLKGWIHNNLFAENYNKPALFVEGRQSSPYQEVTIFRNYFMKNDAPYHSNIVLRQVVSNMTLNYLHANLGAHLLEICGFERVRLPIYQSTSHNGFY
;
A
#
# COMPACT_ATOMS: atom_id res chain seq x y z
N TYR A 1 9.29 7.46 -31.57
CA TYR A 1 9.11 7.39 -30.11
C TYR A 1 8.17 8.52 -29.72
N GLU A 2 6.87 8.24 -29.65
CA GLU A 2 5.95 9.17 -28.99
C GLU A 2 6.18 9.04 -27.49
N LEU A 3 6.80 10.06 -26.92
CA LEU A 3 6.99 10.22 -25.49
C LEU A 3 5.63 10.60 -24.91
N HIS A 4 5.08 9.81 -24.00
CA HIS A 4 3.86 10.18 -23.30
C HIS A 4 4.08 11.55 -22.61
N PRO A 5 3.20 12.55 -22.79
CA PRO A 5 3.43 13.93 -22.34
C PRO A 5 3.75 14.10 -20.85
N GLY A 6 3.39 13.13 -20.01
CA GLY A 6 3.66 13.14 -18.57
C GLY A 6 5.11 12.81 -18.16
N SER A 7 6.01 12.47 -19.08
CA SER A 7 7.35 11.93 -18.72
C SER A 7 8.53 12.88 -18.95
N LEU A 8 8.30 14.08 -19.51
CA LEU A 8 9.33 14.98 -20.03
C LEU A 8 9.79 16.09 -19.06
N ALA A 9 9.52 15.98 -17.76
CA ALA A 9 9.90 17.00 -16.78
C ALA A 9 11.34 16.85 -16.21
N ARG A 10 12.32 16.33 -16.97
CA ARG A 10 13.63 15.96 -16.40
C ARG A 10 14.76 15.96 -17.45
N ILE A 11 15.78 16.81 -17.45
CA ILE A 11 16.33 17.82 -16.53
C ILE A 11 17.24 18.73 -17.36
N TRP A 12 17.22 20.05 -17.14
CA TRP A 12 18.40 20.94 -17.11
C TRP A 12 17.96 22.31 -16.58
N SER A 13 18.18 22.53 -15.27
CA SER A 13 17.43 23.49 -14.44
C SER A 13 15.92 23.21 -14.46
N TRP A 14 15.23 23.35 -13.33
CA TRP A 14 13.82 22.96 -13.25
C TRP A 14 13.01 23.75 -14.28
N PRO A 15 12.35 23.10 -15.26
CA PRO A 15 11.48 23.81 -16.18
C PRO A 15 10.39 24.47 -15.35
N GLU A 16 9.96 25.67 -15.75
CA GLU A 16 8.73 26.27 -15.25
C GLU A 16 7.67 25.17 -15.21
N PRO A 17 6.98 24.94 -14.09
CA PRO A 17 6.12 23.79 -13.94
C PRO A 17 5.03 23.90 -14.96
N ILE A 18 5.12 23.08 -15.97
CA ILE A 18 4.18 22.95 -17.05
C ILE A 18 3.02 22.06 -16.59
N GLN A 19 1.84 22.40 -17.04
CA GLN A 19 0.58 21.71 -16.83
C GLN A 19 0.15 21.16 -18.19
N CYS A 20 0.47 19.90 -18.42
CA CYS A 20 0.04 19.16 -19.60
C CYS A 20 -1.28 18.44 -19.29
N SER A 21 -2.24 18.51 -20.22
CA SER A 21 -3.49 17.75 -20.19
C SER A 21 -3.33 16.33 -20.76
N GLY A 22 -2.20 16.05 -21.41
CA GLY A 22 -1.94 14.78 -22.09
C GLY A 22 -2.46 14.73 -23.53
N SER A 23 -2.98 15.85 -24.04
CA SER A 23 -3.42 16.03 -25.44
C SER A 23 -2.41 16.80 -26.29
N GLU A 24 -1.35 17.32 -25.68
CA GLU A 24 -0.32 18.12 -26.32
C GLU A 24 0.71 17.24 -27.06
N GLU A 25 1.11 17.65 -28.27
CA GLU A 25 2.13 16.95 -29.07
C GLU A 25 3.56 17.26 -28.60
N ARG A 26 3.80 18.46 -28.05
CA ARG A 26 5.12 18.90 -27.57
C ARG A 26 5.01 19.47 -26.16
N LEU A 27 6.08 19.29 -25.39
CA LEU A 27 6.13 19.75 -24.00
C LEU A 27 6.02 21.28 -23.86
N GLU A 28 6.49 22.00 -24.87
CA GLU A 28 6.39 23.46 -24.99
C GLU A 28 4.95 23.95 -25.16
N ASP A 29 4.04 23.07 -25.59
CA ASP A 29 2.62 23.40 -25.76
C ASP A 29 1.85 23.30 -24.43
N CYS A 30 2.46 22.71 -23.39
CA CYS A 30 1.85 22.62 -22.08
C CYS A 30 1.81 23.98 -21.38
N ALA A 31 0.66 24.34 -20.82
CA ALA A 31 0.48 25.62 -20.15
C ALA A 31 1.41 25.75 -18.93
N ILE A 32 2.09 26.88 -18.76
CA ILE A 32 2.90 27.13 -17.57
C ILE A 32 1.97 27.31 -16.35
N ARG A 33 2.29 26.67 -15.22
CA ARG A 33 1.58 26.79 -13.94
C ARG A 33 1.73 28.22 -13.42
N LEU A 34 0.70 29.02 -13.61
CA LEU A 34 0.67 30.45 -13.27
C LEU A 34 0.68 30.74 -11.76
N ASN A 35 0.46 29.73 -10.92
CA ASN A 35 0.30 29.92 -9.47
C ASN A 35 1.60 30.38 -8.77
N GLY A 36 2.77 30.15 -9.37
CA GLY A 36 4.06 30.57 -8.81
C GLY A 36 4.43 32.00 -9.18
N GLN A 37 4.25 32.38 -10.45
CA GLN A 37 4.62 33.72 -10.92
C GLN A 37 3.71 34.84 -10.37
N LEU A 38 2.42 34.56 -10.14
CA LEU A 38 1.48 35.51 -9.52
C LEU A 38 1.90 35.98 -8.11
N TYR A 39 2.73 35.21 -7.41
CA TYR A 39 3.24 35.52 -6.07
C TYR A 39 4.78 35.65 -6.00
N GLY A 40 5.46 35.79 -7.15
CA GLY A 40 6.93 35.94 -7.20
C GLY A 40 7.72 34.69 -6.80
N HIS A 41 7.10 33.52 -6.83
CA HIS A 41 7.70 32.25 -6.41
C HIS A 41 8.48 31.60 -7.56
N ARG A 42 9.80 31.41 -7.39
CA ARG A 42 10.63 30.55 -8.25
C ARG A 42 10.50 29.11 -7.80
N TYR A 43 10.19 28.22 -8.74
CA TYR A 43 10.04 26.81 -8.45
C TYR A 43 11.41 26.18 -8.18
N ASN A 44 11.62 25.76 -6.93
CA ASN A 44 12.82 25.08 -6.47
C ASN A 44 12.55 23.59 -6.29
N CYS A 45 13.59 22.76 -6.40
CA CYS A 45 13.51 21.36 -6.02
C CYS A 45 13.40 21.28 -4.48
N PRO A 46 12.34 20.70 -3.89
CA PRO A 46 12.27 20.50 -2.44
C PRO A 46 13.16 19.35 -1.97
N TRP A 47 13.89 18.68 -2.87
CA TRP A 47 14.82 17.61 -2.54
C TRP A 47 16.14 18.20 -2.04
N ASP A 48 16.39 18.04 -0.75
CA ASP A 48 17.59 18.51 -0.05
C ASP A 48 18.73 17.45 -0.07
N GLY A 49 18.69 16.53 -1.04
CA GLY A 49 19.71 15.49 -1.19
C GLY A 49 20.78 15.89 -2.20
N ASP A 50 22.01 15.42 -1.97
CA ASP A 50 23.19 15.78 -2.76
C ASP A 50 23.08 15.44 -4.26
N TYR A 51 22.19 14.49 -4.62
CA TYR A 51 22.06 14.01 -6.00
C TYR A 51 20.61 13.82 -6.42
N VAL A 52 20.31 14.19 -7.67
CA VAL A 52 19.06 13.93 -8.37
C VAL A 52 19.37 13.11 -9.62
N PHE A 53 18.83 11.88 -9.70
CA PHE A 53 19.02 11.01 -10.84
C PHE A 53 17.71 10.82 -11.62
N VAL A 54 17.86 10.60 -12.92
CA VAL A 54 16.76 10.28 -13.83
C VAL A 54 17.10 8.99 -14.50
N HIS A 55 16.30 7.97 -14.24
CA HIS A 55 16.42 6.69 -14.92
C HIS A 55 15.16 6.50 -15.75
N CYS A 56 15.32 6.44 -17.06
CA CYS A 56 14.25 6.03 -17.97
C CYS A 56 14.35 4.52 -18.16
N GLY A 57 13.33 3.78 -17.72
CA GLY A 57 13.25 2.34 -17.92
C GLY A 57 13.06 1.97 -19.39
N LYS A 58 13.27 0.70 -19.73
CA LYS A 58 12.98 0.18 -21.07
C LYS A 58 11.51 -0.26 -21.14
N ARG A 59 10.86 0.00 -22.28
CA ARG A 59 9.55 -0.62 -22.60
C ARG A 59 9.74 -2.13 -22.69
N ASN A 60 8.89 -2.88 -21.99
CA ASN A 60 8.93 -4.34 -21.96
C ASN A 60 8.04 -5.01 -23.01
N LEU A 61 7.15 -4.25 -23.67
CA LEU A 61 6.32 -4.76 -24.76
C LEU A 61 6.92 -4.38 -26.13
N ASP A 62 6.74 -5.26 -27.11
CA ASP A 62 7.07 -5.00 -28.52
C ASP A 62 6.49 -3.64 -28.97
N PRO A 63 7.28 -2.74 -29.56
CA PRO A 63 6.80 -1.47 -30.11
C PRO A 63 5.61 -1.59 -31.07
N ALA A 64 5.40 -2.74 -31.71
CA ALA A 64 4.26 -2.99 -32.59
C ALA A 64 2.93 -3.28 -31.86
N LYS A 65 2.95 -3.48 -30.53
CA LYS A 65 1.77 -3.80 -29.73
C LYS A 65 1.53 -2.72 -28.68
N ASP A 66 0.28 -2.32 -28.51
CA ASP A 66 -0.11 -1.38 -27.46
C ASP A 66 -0.58 -2.07 -26.19
N TYR A 67 -0.44 -1.35 -25.07
CA TYR A 67 -0.94 -1.82 -23.79
C TYR A 67 -2.45 -1.65 -23.71
N TRP A 68 -3.11 -2.54 -22.97
CA TRP A 68 -4.54 -2.44 -22.66
C TRP A 68 -4.80 -2.39 -21.14
N GLY A 69 -6.03 -2.10 -20.74
CA GLY A 69 -6.35 -1.72 -19.35
C GLY A 69 -6.28 -2.83 -18.29
N GLY A 70 -6.28 -4.10 -18.68
CA GLY A 70 -6.35 -5.24 -17.75
C GLY A 70 -7.78 -5.61 -17.31
N ILE A 71 -7.87 -6.58 -16.39
CA ILE A 71 -9.13 -7.11 -15.84
C ILE A 71 -9.41 -6.45 -14.49
N ARG A 72 -10.62 -5.93 -14.29
CA ARG A 72 -11.03 -5.28 -13.04
C ARG A 72 -12.24 -5.99 -12.42
N ILE A 73 -12.14 -6.28 -11.13
CA ILE A 73 -13.17 -6.96 -10.34
C ILE A 73 -13.49 -6.04 -9.15
N ALA A 74 -14.71 -5.53 -9.08
CA ALA A 74 -15.12 -4.61 -8.03
C ALA A 74 -16.64 -4.68 -7.83
N ASN A 75 -17.14 -4.09 -6.75
CA ASN A 75 -18.57 -3.92 -6.56
C ASN A 75 -19.10 -2.84 -7.50
N SER A 76 -20.36 -2.97 -7.93
CA SER A 76 -21.06 -1.95 -8.70
C SER A 76 -21.38 -0.69 -7.89
N GLU A 77 -21.47 -0.82 -6.56
CA GLU A 77 -21.81 0.25 -5.62
C GLU A 77 -20.65 0.51 -4.64
N PHE A 78 -20.60 1.72 -4.08
CA PHE A 78 -19.58 2.11 -3.10
C PHE A 78 -19.74 1.40 -1.77
N GLU A 79 -20.98 1.08 -1.38
CA GLU A 79 -21.25 0.30 -0.18
C GLU A 79 -21.23 -1.17 -0.51
N HIS A 80 -20.51 -1.90 0.33
CA HIS A 80 -20.57 -3.34 0.33
C HIS A 80 -21.81 -3.74 1.12
N HIS A 81 -22.79 -4.37 0.47
CA HIS A 81 -23.97 -4.95 1.12
C HIS A 81 -23.55 -6.08 2.07
N LEU A 82 -23.01 -5.76 3.24
CA LEU A 82 -22.48 -6.72 4.19
C LEU A 82 -23.58 -7.69 4.69
N TYR A 83 -24.85 -7.45 4.40
CA TYR A 83 -26.00 -8.24 4.85
C TYR A 83 -26.40 -9.43 3.98
N GLU A 84 -25.90 -9.57 2.75
CA GLU A 84 -26.37 -10.63 1.83
C GLU A 84 -26.17 -12.05 2.40
N HIS A 85 -25.09 -12.30 3.14
CA HIS A 85 -24.81 -13.60 3.76
C HIS A 85 -25.77 -13.98 4.91
N ARG A 86 -26.64 -13.06 5.35
CA ARG A 86 -27.68 -13.30 6.36
C ARG A 86 -29.09 -13.21 5.82
N ILE A 87 -29.25 -12.97 4.52
CA ILE A 87 -30.53 -13.17 3.86
C ILE A 87 -30.73 -14.69 3.83
N HIS A 88 -31.55 -15.16 4.75
CA HIS A 88 -32.04 -16.52 4.74
C HIS A 88 -32.94 -16.64 3.51
N ASP A 89 -32.52 -17.43 2.54
CA ASP A 89 -33.38 -17.74 1.40
C ASP A 89 -34.60 -18.51 1.93
N VAL A 90 -35.77 -17.88 1.82
CA VAL A 90 -37.05 -18.41 2.34
C VAL A 90 -37.41 -19.73 1.65
N HIS A 91 -36.90 -20.00 0.45
CA HIS A 91 -37.14 -21.23 -0.29
C HIS A 91 -36.09 -22.32 -0.05
N THR A 92 -34.80 -21.98 0.04
CA THR A 92 -33.74 -23.01 0.19
C THR A 92 -33.32 -23.25 1.64
N HIS A 93 -33.73 -22.39 2.58
CA HIS A 93 -33.24 -22.40 3.97
C HIS A 93 -31.72 -22.31 4.11
N GLU A 94 -31.02 -21.93 3.03
CA GLU A 94 -29.60 -21.68 3.02
C GLU A 94 -29.33 -20.17 3.13
N THR A 95 -28.19 -19.82 3.70
CA THR A 95 -27.68 -18.46 3.59
C THR A 95 -27.19 -18.23 2.15
N VAL A 96 -27.59 -17.12 1.53
CA VAL A 96 -27.15 -16.80 0.15
C VAL A 96 -25.62 -16.84 0.08
N ARG A 97 -25.08 -17.81 -0.65
CA ARG A 97 -23.64 -17.95 -0.88
C ARG A 97 -23.20 -16.92 -1.91
N ARG A 98 -22.33 -16.00 -1.50
CA ARG A 98 -21.69 -15.07 -2.42
C ARG A 98 -20.78 -15.80 -3.39
N VAL A 99 -21.01 -15.55 -4.67
CA VAL A 99 -20.13 -16.02 -5.74
C VAL A 99 -19.04 -14.97 -5.93
N GLU A 100 -17.85 -15.25 -5.42
CA GLU A 100 -16.65 -14.48 -5.75
C GLU A 100 -16.19 -14.84 -7.17
N SER A 101 -15.53 -13.89 -7.84
CA SER A 101 -14.98 -14.12 -9.17
C SER A 101 -13.81 -15.11 -9.11
N ILE A 102 -13.68 -15.96 -10.13
CA ILE A 102 -12.63 -16.98 -10.20
C ILE A 102 -11.87 -16.80 -11.50
N LEU A 103 -10.55 -16.63 -11.42
CA LEU A 103 -9.66 -16.53 -12.58
C LEU A 103 -8.73 -17.74 -12.59
N LYS A 104 -8.91 -18.63 -13.58
CA LYS A 104 -8.17 -19.88 -13.69
C LYS A 104 -7.71 -20.17 -15.11
N TYR A 105 -6.45 -20.58 -15.27
CA TYR A 105 -5.86 -20.97 -16.56
C TYR A 105 -5.95 -19.85 -17.61
N VAL A 106 -5.49 -18.65 -17.24
CA VAL A 106 -5.55 -17.47 -18.10
C VAL A 106 -4.14 -16.94 -18.34
N ASN A 107 -3.84 -16.56 -19.58
CA ASN A 107 -2.63 -15.83 -19.93
C ASN A 107 -3.00 -14.38 -20.27
N ILE A 108 -2.34 -13.44 -19.60
CA ILE A 108 -2.54 -12.01 -19.71
C ILE A 108 -1.21 -11.40 -20.16
N SER A 109 -1.15 -10.87 -21.37
CA SER A 109 0.05 -10.21 -21.89
C SER A 109 -0.23 -8.75 -22.25
N GLY A 110 0.74 -7.86 -21.99
CA GLY A 110 0.67 -6.47 -22.45
C GLY A 110 -0.44 -5.65 -21.79
N ALA A 111 -0.87 -5.99 -20.59
CA ALA A 111 -1.81 -5.18 -19.82
C ALA A 111 -1.07 -4.05 -19.06
N GLY A 112 -1.79 -3.03 -18.64
CA GLY A 112 -1.34 -2.09 -17.61
C GLY A 112 -1.50 -0.60 -17.94
N ILE A 113 -2.18 -0.25 -19.04
CA ILE A 113 -2.52 1.14 -19.37
C ILE A 113 -4.01 1.22 -19.72
N LEU A 114 -4.77 2.02 -18.97
CA LEU A 114 -6.16 2.34 -19.30
C LEU A 114 -6.30 3.86 -19.43
N HIS A 115 -6.84 4.34 -20.55
CA HIS A 115 -7.06 5.78 -20.79
C HIS A 115 -5.79 6.62 -20.50
N ASN A 116 -4.64 6.14 -20.98
CA ASN A 116 -3.32 6.76 -20.76
C ASN A 116 -2.84 6.82 -19.30
N GLU A 117 -3.51 6.10 -18.40
CA GLU A 117 -3.10 5.97 -17.00
C GLU A 117 -2.64 4.55 -16.66
N LYS A 118 -1.71 4.47 -15.71
CA LYS A 118 -1.22 3.18 -15.20
C LYS A 118 -2.35 2.43 -14.49
N SER A 119 -2.58 1.19 -14.94
CA SER A 119 -3.53 0.27 -14.33
C SER A 119 -2.87 -1.09 -14.11
N ALA A 120 -3.37 -1.91 -13.20
CA ALA A 120 -2.81 -3.25 -12.97
C ALA A 120 -3.36 -4.25 -14.01
N ALA A 121 -2.62 -5.31 -14.31
CA ALA A 121 -3.09 -6.34 -15.24
C ALA A 121 -4.33 -7.08 -14.69
N VAL A 122 -4.35 -7.38 -13.39
CA VAL A 122 -5.53 -7.83 -12.66
C VAL A 122 -5.71 -6.92 -11.46
N GLN A 123 -6.87 -6.28 -11.35
CA GLN A 123 -7.20 -5.40 -10.23
C GLN A 123 -8.46 -5.87 -9.54
N SER A 124 -8.40 -6.07 -8.22
CA SER A 124 -9.58 -6.29 -7.39
C SER A 124 -9.72 -5.18 -6.36
N VAL A 125 -10.94 -4.65 -6.20
CA VAL A 125 -11.25 -3.65 -5.17
C VAL A 125 -12.45 -4.14 -4.37
N MET A 126 -12.30 -4.27 -3.05
CA MET A 126 -13.34 -4.76 -2.12
C MET A 126 -13.86 -6.19 -2.38
N LYS A 127 -13.33 -6.88 -3.40
CA LYS A 127 -13.61 -8.28 -3.74
C LYS A 127 -12.37 -9.15 -3.52
N SER A 128 -12.59 -10.43 -3.27
CA SER A 128 -11.52 -11.41 -3.01
C SER A 128 -11.59 -12.55 -4.03
N PRO A 129 -11.19 -12.31 -5.29
CA PRO A 129 -11.24 -13.34 -6.32
C PRO A 129 -10.20 -14.43 -6.07
N ALA A 130 -10.55 -15.67 -6.42
CA ALA A 130 -9.59 -16.77 -6.43
C ALA A 130 -8.81 -16.76 -7.74
N VAL A 131 -7.50 -16.55 -7.68
CA VAL A 131 -6.63 -16.44 -8.86
C VAL A 131 -5.63 -17.59 -8.84
N SER A 132 -5.79 -18.53 -9.75
CA SER A 132 -4.87 -19.67 -9.83
C SER A 132 -4.48 -20.07 -11.24
N HIS A 133 -3.23 -20.47 -11.45
CA HIS A 133 -2.73 -20.82 -12.79
C HIS A 133 -2.90 -19.65 -13.77
N VAL A 134 -2.58 -18.44 -13.34
CA VAL A 134 -2.60 -17.25 -14.19
C VAL A 134 -1.19 -16.81 -14.52
N GLU A 135 -0.95 -16.60 -15.81
CA GLU A 135 0.32 -16.13 -16.35
C GLU A 135 0.17 -14.66 -16.77
N ILE A 136 0.99 -13.78 -16.22
CA ILE A 136 0.99 -12.34 -16.53
C ILE A 136 2.37 -11.98 -17.08
N LEU A 137 2.41 -11.54 -18.34
CA LEU A 137 3.64 -11.23 -19.06
C LEU A 137 3.66 -9.76 -19.51
N HIS A 138 4.80 -9.10 -19.34
CA HIS A 138 5.06 -7.75 -19.87
C HIS A 138 4.00 -6.71 -19.45
N SER A 139 3.77 -6.57 -18.14
CA SER A 139 2.82 -5.57 -17.61
C SER A 139 3.45 -4.17 -17.55
N ALA A 140 2.71 -3.14 -17.95
CA ALA A 140 3.17 -1.75 -17.86
C ALA A 140 3.15 -1.17 -16.43
N TYR A 141 2.52 -1.85 -15.48
CA TYR A 141 2.45 -1.46 -14.08
C TYR A 141 2.43 -2.71 -13.19
N HIS A 142 1.48 -2.84 -12.27
CA HIS A 142 1.38 -4.00 -11.39
C HIS A 142 0.85 -5.24 -12.13
N GLY A 143 1.29 -6.43 -11.72
CA GLY A 143 0.71 -7.69 -12.18
C GLY A 143 -0.68 -7.89 -11.57
N ILE A 144 -0.72 -8.29 -10.31
CA ILE A 144 -1.97 -8.43 -9.53
C ILE A 144 -2.01 -7.33 -8.48
N ASN A 145 -3.10 -6.56 -8.45
CA ASN A 145 -3.34 -5.51 -7.47
C ASN A 145 -4.66 -5.77 -6.72
N LEU A 146 -4.58 -5.99 -5.42
CA LEU A 146 -5.75 -6.23 -4.57
C LEU A 146 -5.86 -5.11 -3.54
N VAL A 147 -6.97 -4.38 -3.57
CA VAL A 147 -7.24 -3.26 -2.66
C VAL A 147 -8.43 -3.59 -1.78
N SER A 148 -8.21 -3.59 -0.48
CA SER A 148 -9.19 -3.88 0.57
C SER A 148 -9.97 -5.19 0.35
N PRO A 149 -9.30 -6.35 0.14
CA PRO A 149 -10.01 -7.64 0.02
C PRO A 149 -10.88 -7.89 1.26
N SER A 150 -12.14 -8.28 1.06
CA SER A 150 -13.12 -8.48 2.13
C SER A 150 -13.06 -9.87 2.77
N HIS A 151 -12.52 -10.85 2.04
CA HIS A 151 -12.43 -12.24 2.43
C HIS A 151 -11.05 -12.82 2.08
N THR A 152 -10.87 -14.11 2.37
CA THR A 152 -9.66 -14.89 2.07
C THR A 152 -9.24 -14.72 0.62
N VAL A 153 -7.95 -14.47 0.41
CA VAL A 153 -7.34 -14.29 -0.90
C VAL A 153 -6.48 -15.51 -1.19
N GLU A 154 -6.71 -16.14 -2.33
CA GLU A 154 -5.94 -17.30 -2.80
C GLU A 154 -5.26 -16.97 -4.12
N LEU A 155 -3.94 -16.80 -4.07
CA LEU A 155 -3.06 -16.62 -5.23
C LEU A 155 -2.17 -17.87 -5.36
N LEU A 156 -2.57 -18.81 -6.22
CA LEU A 156 -1.93 -20.13 -6.31
C LEU A 156 -1.37 -20.40 -7.71
N PHE A 157 -0.13 -20.90 -7.83
CA PHE A 157 0.44 -21.30 -9.12
C PHE A 157 0.46 -20.20 -10.19
N ASN A 158 0.67 -18.95 -9.78
CA ASN A 158 0.70 -17.83 -10.73
C ASN A 158 2.13 -17.56 -11.21
N ILE A 159 2.27 -17.14 -12.47
CA ILE A 159 3.54 -16.75 -13.06
C ILE A 159 3.42 -15.28 -13.44
N ILE A 160 4.26 -14.43 -12.87
CA ILE A 160 4.29 -13.00 -13.19
C ILE A 160 5.71 -12.68 -13.61
N ASP A 161 5.88 -12.33 -14.88
CA ASP A 161 7.18 -12.02 -15.46
C ASP A 161 7.17 -10.67 -16.17
N ASP A 162 8.27 -9.94 -15.97
CA ASP A 162 8.53 -8.62 -16.56
C ASP A 162 7.38 -7.62 -16.30
N ALA A 163 7.14 -7.29 -15.04
CA ALA A 163 6.20 -6.23 -14.66
C ALA A 163 6.95 -4.94 -14.32
N LEU A 164 6.58 -3.81 -14.94
CA LEU A 164 7.23 -2.52 -14.66
C LEU A 164 6.87 -1.92 -13.28
N GLY A 165 5.87 -2.48 -12.60
CA GLY A 165 5.55 -2.18 -11.20
C GLY A 165 5.85 -3.37 -10.29
N ASN A 166 5.03 -3.54 -9.25
CA ASN A 166 5.05 -4.71 -8.38
C ASN A 166 4.42 -5.94 -9.05
N GLY A 167 4.97 -7.12 -8.81
CA GLY A 167 4.33 -8.37 -9.26
C GLY A 167 2.96 -8.56 -8.62
N VAL A 168 2.92 -8.57 -7.28
CA VAL A 168 1.69 -8.55 -6.47
C VAL A 168 1.72 -7.35 -5.53
N ASN A 169 0.71 -6.50 -5.60
CA ASN A 169 0.47 -5.39 -4.67
C ASN A 169 -0.84 -5.68 -3.91
N LEU A 170 -0.77 -5.83 -2.60
CA LEU A 170 -1.93 -6.09 -1.75
C LEU A 170 -2.00 -5.05 -0.65
N LEU A 171 -3.09 -4.28 -0.66
CA LEU A 171 -3.40 -3.26 0.34
C LEU A 171 -4.62 -3.72 1.14
N SER A 172 -4.42 -4.19 2.37
CA SER A 172 -5.50 -4.68 3.25
C SER A 172 -5.99 -3.55 4.17
N LEU A 173 -7.22 -3.10 3.98
CA LEU A 173 -7.85 -2.00 4.72
C LEU A 173 -9.10 -2.53 5.43
N THR A 174 -8.95 -3.09 6.63
CA THR A 174 -10.09 -3.69 7.34
C THR A 174 -10.87 -2.68 8.18
N GLY A 175 -10.26 -1.55 8.52
CA GLY A 175 -10.87 -0.54 9.40
C GLY A 175 -10.86 -0.97 10.87
N GLU A 176 -11.73 -0.38 11.68
CA GLU A 176 -11.83 -0.74 13.11
C GLU A 176 -13.28 -0.68 13.61
N GLY A 177 -13.69 -1.72 14.36
CA GLY A 177 -15.04 -1.84 14.90
C GLY A 177 -15.22 -1.09 16.21
N ARG A 178 -14.12 -0.68 16.84
CA ARG A 178 -14.14 0.03 18.12
C ARG A 178 -14.40 1.51 17.93
N GLU A 179 -15.24 2.05 18.80
CA GLU A 179 -15.47 3.49 18.96
C GLU A 179 -14.55 4.07 20.04
N ALA A 180 -13.27 3.69 20.04
CA ALA A 180 -12.28 4.37 20.87
C ALA A 180 -11.96 5.76 20.28
N GLU A 181 -11.50 6.71 21.11
CA GLU A 181 -11.07 8.02 20.61
C GLU A 181 -9.84 7.92 19.72
N GLU A 182 -8.91 7.01 20.04
CA GLU A 182 -7.75 6.70 19.22
C GLU A 182 -7.86 5.32 18.57
N SER A 183 -7.39 5.23 17.33
CA SER A 183 -7.30 3.97 16.60
C SER A 183 -6.24 3.02 17.15
N SER A 184 -6.50 1.72 17.02
CA SER A 184 -5.57 0.65 17.43
C SER A 184 -4.36 0.46 16.50
N PHE A 185 -4.32 1.17 15.38
CA PHE A 185 -3.25 1.12 14.38
C PHE A 185 -2.77 2.53 14.03
N THR A 186 -1.68 2.62 13.26
CA THR A 186 -1.16 3.88 12.75
C THR A 186 -1.50 4.01 11.27
N PRO A 187 -2.01 5.17 10.80
CA PRO A 187 -2.26 5.33 9.37
C PRO A 187 -0.99 5.09 8.55
N MET A 188 -1.11 4.30 7.49
CA MET A 188 0.02 4.03 6.61
C MET A 188 0.49 5.31 5.93
N LYS A 189 1.78 5.38 5.56
CA LYS A 189 2.37 6.58 4.92
C LYS A 189 2.51 6.45 3.40
N HIS A 190 2.83 5.26 2.89
CA HIS A 190 3.10 5.09 1.46
C HIS A 190 1.85 4.68 0.69
N LEU A 191 1.46 5.49 -0.30
CA LEU A 191 0.36 5.20 -1.21
C LEU A 191 0.87 4.51 -2.47
N ASN A 192 0.41 3.29 -2.71
CA ASN A 192 0.68 2.56 -3.94
C ASN A 192 -0.62 2.03 -4.54
N ILE A 193 -1.46 2.97 -4.97
CA ILE A 193 -2.71 2.68 -5.66
C ILE A 193 -2.73 3.37 -7.03
N PRO A 194 -3.43 2.81 -8.02
CA PRO A 194 -3.83 3.51 -9.24
C PRO A 194 -4.61 4.80 -8.94
N TYR A 195 -4.66 5.74 -9.90
CA TYR A 195 -5.40 6.99 -9.76
C TYR A 195 -6.91 6.76 -9.71
N HIS A 196 -7.42 5.91 -10.61
CA HIS A 196 -8.82 5.51 -10.60
C HIS A 196 -9.02 4.15 -9.92
N LEU A 197 -9.77 4.16 -8.82
CA LEU A 197 -10.22 2.96 -8.14
C LEU A 197 -11.75 2.89 -8.18
N PHE A 198 -12.25 1.96 -8.97
CA PHE A 198 -13.67 1.64 -8.96
C PHE A 198 -14.08 1.09 -7.58
N SER A 199 -15.30 1.38 -7.12
CA SER A 199 -15.84 1.03 -5.78
C SER A 199 -15.30 1.82 -4.58
N LEU A 200 -14.29 2.69 -4.75
CA LEU A 200 -13.85 3.64 -3.72
C LEU A 200 -14.32 5.05 -4.07
N VAL A 201 -14.65 5.86 -3.05
CA VAL A 201 -15.09 7.24 -3.29
C VAL A 201 -13.89 8.16 -3.44
N ASP A 202 -13.69 8.72 -4.62
CA ASP A 202 -12.79 9.85 -4.80
C ASP A 202 -13.44 11.11 -4.23
N ILE A 203 -12.73 11.80 -3.32
CA ILE A 203 -13.19 13.07 -2.75
C ILE A 203 -13.41 14.16 -3.80
N CYS A 204 -12.69 14.10 -4.93
CA CYS A 204 -12.77 15.07 -6.01
C CYS A 204 -13.74 14.70 -7.12
N ASP A 205 -14.42 13.55 -7.01
CA ASP A 205 -15.46 13.18 -7.97
C ASP A 205 -16.64 14.18 -7.94
N THR A 206 -17.35 14.27 -9.06
CA THR A 206 -18.47 15.18 -9.31
C THR A 206 -19.66 14.98 -8.37
N THR A 207 -19.85 13.78 -7.83
CA THR A 207 -20.97 13.41 -6.94
C THR A 207 -20.87 14.05 -5.55
N LYS A 208 -21.40 15.27 -5.37
CA LYS A 208 -21.20 16.03 -4.11
C LYS A 208 -21.77 15.36 -2.87
N GLU A 209 -22.91 14.71 -2.99
CA GLU A 209 -23.64 14.09 -1.87
C GLU A 209 -23.70 12.57 -2.04
N ILE A 210 -23.35 11.84 -0.99
CA ILE A 210 -23.35 10.37 -0.95
C ILE A 210 -24.16 9.91 0.26
N THR A 211 -25.13 9.05 0.01
CA THR A 211 -25.89 8.38 1.07
C THR A 211 -25.16 7.13 1.54
N ILE A 212 -25.00 7.00 2.85
CA ILE A 212 -24.30 5.87 3.50
C ILE A 212 -25.25 5.16 4.46
N GLU A 213 -25.30 3.85 4.38
CA GLU A 213 -25.96 2.95 5.32
C GLU A 213 -25.03 2.53 6.47
N GLU A 214 -23.80 2.14 6.15
CA GLU A 214 -22.85 1.58 7.12
C GLU A 214 -21.44 2.14 7.01
N ARG A 215 -20.79 1.95 5.85
CA ARG A 215 -19.35 2.20 5.70
C ARG A 215 -18.98 2.43 4.25
N VAL A 216 -18.22 3.49 4.02
CA VAL A 216 -17.56 3.77 2.74
C VAL A 216 -16.11 4.15 2.98
N LEU A 217 -15.24 3.82 2.03
CA LEU A 217 -13.86 4.28 2.00
C LEU A 217 -13.73 5.44 1.00
N ILE A 218 -13.22 6.56 1.51
CA ILE A 218 -12.91 7.75 0.71
C ILE A 218 -11.40 7.84 0.52
N TYR A 219 -10.95 8.23 -0.67
CA TYR A 219 -9.54 8.39 -0.97
C TYR A 219 -9.24 9.67 -1.74
N TYR A 220 -7.97 10.04 -1.70
CA TYR A 220 -7.38 11.06 -2.56
C TYR A 220 -5.93 10.70 -2.85
N LYS A 221 -5.53 10.85 -4.11
CA LYS A 221 -4.15 10.72 -4.56
C LYS A 221 -3.72 12.03 -5.21
N TYR A 222 -2.56 12.54 -4.82
CA TYR A 222 -2.06 13.79 -5.37
C TYR A 222 -1.77 13.69 -6.86
N ASP A 223 -2.08 14.78 -7.55
CA ASP A 223 -1.70 15.03 -8.94
C ASP A 223 -1.00 16.38 -9.05
N ASN A 224 -0.59 16.76 -10.25
CA ASN A 224 0.19 17.97 -10.51
C ASN A 224 -0.61 19.28 -10.41
N HIS A 225 -1.92 19.21 -10.21
CA HIS A 225 -2.81 20.37 -10.10
C HIS A 225 -3.36 20.53 -8.68
N PRO A 226 -3.57 21.78 -8.20
CA PRO A 226 -4.21 22.00 -6.91
C PRO A 226 -5.71 21.71 -6.99
N VAL A 227 -6.28 21.23 -5.90
CA VAL A 227 -7.70 20.89 -5.79
C VAL A 227 -8.31 21.44 -4.51
N ASN A 228 -9.59 21.77 -4.58
CA ASN A 228 -10.43 22.12 -3.42
C ASN A 228 -11.75 21.38 -3.55
N CYS A 229 -11.80 20.19 -2.95
CA CYS A 229 -12.88 19.23 -3.13
C CYS A 229 -13.71 19.11 -1.85
N VAL A 230 -15.00 18.84 -2.02
CA VAL A 230 -15.97 18.72 -0.92
C VAL A 230 -16.88 17.54 -1.21
N LYS A 231 -17.01 16.64 -0.23
CA LYS A 231 -18.03 15.58 -0.22
C LYS A 231 -18.88 15.69 1.04
N ILE A 232 -20.18 15.49 0.88
CA ILE A 232 -21.17 15.51 1.95
C ILE A 232 -21.74 14.10 2.07
N PHE A 233 -21.64 13.52 3.26
CA PHE A 233 -22.16 12.21 3.58
C PHE A 233 -23.44 12.37 4.39
N ARG A 234 -24.52 11.69 3.98
CA ARG A 234 -25.78 11.64 4.73
C ARG A 234 -26.14 10.21 5.08
N SER A 235 -26.63 10.00 6.29
CA SER A 235 -27.15 8.68 6.67
C SER A 235 -28.42 8.40 5.85
N ALA A 236 -28.56 7.17 5.31
CA ALA A 236 -29.70 6.78 4.48
C ALA A 236 -31.07 7.07 5.15
N TYR A 237 -31.17 6.90 6.47
CA TYR A 237 -32.36 7.20 7.27
C TYR A 237 -32.29 8.51 8.05
N ARG A 238 -31.26 9.33 7.81
CA ARG A 238 -31.00 10.62 8.50
C ARG A 238 -31.05 10.54 10.04
N ALA A 239 -30.71 9.38 10.58
CA ALA A 239 -30.83 9.10 12.02
C ALA A 239 -29.47 8.86 12.69
N LYS A 240 -28.53 8.22 11.98
CA LYS A 240 -27.25 7.83 12.56
C LYS A 240 -26.19 8.92 12.38
N PRO A 241 -25.43 9.27 13.43
CA PRO A 241 -24.24 10.09 13.28
C PRO A 241 -23.13 9.34 12.55
N PHE A 242 -22.06 10.05 12.20
CA PHE A 242 -20.91 9.53 11.47
C PHE A 242 -19.63 9.54 12.29
N GLY A 243 -18.78 8.56 12.00
CA GLY A 243 -17.38 8.49 12.39
C GLY A 243 -16.48 8.67 11.17
N PHE A 244 -15.39 9.42 11.32
CA PHE A 244 -14.33 9.54 10.32
C PHE A 244 -12.99 9.16 10.93
N ARG A 245 -12.24 8.27 10.27
CA ARG A 245 -10.85 7.98 10.64
C ARG A 245 -9.97 7.65 9.45
N LEU A 246 -8.67 7.86 9.63
CA LEU A 246 -7.66 7.64 8.59
C LEU A 246 -7.13 6.21 8.65
N LEU A 247 -7.18 5.49 7.53
CA LEU A 247 -6.49 4.21 7.35
C LEU A 247 -5.09 4.41 6.77
N GLN A 248 -4.96 5.45 5.95
CA GLN A 248 -3.72 5.87 5.34
C GLN A 248 -3.67 7.40 5.28
N PHE A 249 -2.53 8.01 5.65
CA PHE A 249 -2.40 9.46 5.67
C PHE A 249 -0.96 9.95 5.46
N ASN A 250 -0.74 10.61 4.33
CA ASN A 250 0.53 11.25 4.00
C ASN A 250 0.29 12.44 3.07
N LEU A 251 -0.07 13.59 3.63
CA LEU A 251 -0.18 14.83 2.86
C LEU A 251 1.19 15.40 2.52
N PHE A 252 1.26 16.23 1.48
CA PHE A 252 2.49 16.93 1.13
C PHE A 252 2.76 18.06 2.14
N ASN A 253 4.03 18.27 2.51
CA ASN A 253 4.39 19.33 3.43
C ASN A 253 4.46 20.67 2.70
N SER A 254 3.37 21.43 2.73
CA SER A 254 3.28 22.76 2.12
C SER A 254 3.58 23.90 3.12
N THR A 255 4.08 23.61 4.32
CA THR A 255 4.21 24.61 5.41
C THR A 255 5.11 25.80 5.05
N ASN A 256 6.14 25.56 4.24
CA ASN A 256 7.10 26.58 3.82
C ASN A 256 6.72 27.26 2.50
N ASN A 257 5.62 26.83 1.87
CA ASN A 257 5.18 27.37 0.59
C ASN A 257 4.17 28.50 0.79
N PRO A 258 4.24 29.59 0.01
CA PRO A 258 3.24 30.65 0.08
C PRO A 258 1.88 30.10 -0.40
N GLY A 259 0.82 30.34 0.38
CA GLY A 259 -0.53 29.92 0.05
C GLY A 259 -1.23 29.22 1.22
N ARG A 260 -2.38 28.63 0.91
CA ARG A 260 -3.13 27.82 1.88
C ARG A 260 -2.44 26.47 2.06
N LYS A 261 -2.39 26.00 3.30
CA LYS A 261 -1.81 24.69 3.64
C LYS A 261 -2.67 23.53 3.15
N ASP A 262 -2.01 22.46 2.77
CA ASP A 262 -2.64 21.20 2.43
C ASP A 262 -3.27 20.57 3.67
N GLY A 263 -4.56 20.24 3.59
CA GLY A 263 -5.27 19.71 4.75
C GLY A 263 -6.68 19.23 4.45
N ILE A 264 -7.16 18.38 5.35
CA ILE A 264 -8.53 17.87 5.38
C ILE A 264 -9.26 18.58 6.53
N THR A 265 -10.37 19.24 6.22
CA THR A 265 -11.25 19.86 7.22
C THR A 265 -12.55 19.09 7.29
N LEU A 266 -12.97 18.76 8.51
CA LEU A 266 -14.18 18.00 8.79
C LEU A 266 -15.21 18.91 9.43
N TYR A 267 -16.46 18.84 8.96
CA TYR A 267 -17.59 19.59 9.50
C TYR A 267 -18.73 18.65 9.90
N ASP A 268 -19.33 18.94 11.04
CA ASP A 268 -20.61 18.35 11.44
C ASP A 268 -21.74 19.14 10.78
N GLY A 269 -22.50 18.48 9.92
CA GLY A 269 -23.47 19.13 9.06
C GLY A 269 -23.02 19.29 7.61
N ASP A 270 -23.83 20.04 6.87
CA ASP A 270 -23.57 20.46 5.50
C ASP A 270 -22.67 21.71 5.51
N ILE A 271 -21.49 21.65 4.89
CA ILE A 271 -20.53 22.77 4.86
C ILE A 271 -21.10 24.05 4.23
N TYR A 272 -22.14 23.96 3.39
CA TYR A 272 -22.76 25.14 2.80
C TYR A 272 -23.74 25.83 3.76
N ASN A 273 -24.06 25.21 4.90
CA ASN A 273 -24.88 25.82 5.94
C ASN A 273 -24.02 26.62 6.92
N VAL A 274 -24.45 27.84 7.24
CA VAL A 274 -23.71 28.78 8.11
C VAL A 274 -23.50 28.22 9.53
N THR A 275 -24.37 27.32 9.97
CA THR A 275 -24.32 26.70 11.31
C THR A 275 -23.38 25.49 11.39
N ALA A 276 -22.73 25.06 10.30
CA ALA A 276 -21.89 23.87 10.31
C ALA A 276 -20.64 24.05 11.19
N LYS A 277 -20.50 23.20 12.20
CA LYS A 277 -19.41 23.26 13.16
C LYS A 277 -18.20 22.48 12.63
N GLN A 278 -17.03 23.09 12.61
CA GLN A 278 -15.79 22.39 12.31
C GLN A 278 -15.43 21.44 13.47
N ILE A 279 -15.27 20.16 13.17
CA ILE A 279 -14.94 19.10 14.16
C ILE A 279 -13.47 18.67 14.11
N GLY A 280 -12.77 18.93 13.01
CA GLY A 280 -11.37 18.52 12.86
C GLY A 280 -10.65 19.22 11.72
N LEU A 281 -9.33 19.38 11.88
CA LEU A 281 -8.40 19.83 10.84
C LEU A 281 -7.17 18.92 10.86
N LEU A 282 -6.87 18.29 9.74
CA LEU A 282 -5.76 17.37 9.56
C LEU A 282 -4.79 17.93 8.52
N GLU A 283 -3.61 18.36 8.97
CA GLU A 283 -2.51 18.83 8.13
C GLU A 283 -1.33 17.82 8.16
N PHE A 284 -0.26 18.11 7.43
CA PHE A 284 0.97 17.31 7.47
C PHE A 284 1.48 17.10 8.92
N ASN A 285 1.71 15.84 9.30
CA ASN A 285 2.15 15.44 10.65
C ASN A 285 1.24 15.91 11.79
N SER A 286 -0.07 15.98 11.56
CA SER A 286 -1.03 16.28 12.63
C SER A 286 -0.95 15.24 13.75
N LYS A 287 -1.11 15.67 15.01
CA LYS A 287 -1.16 14.75 16.17
C LYS A 287 -2.45 13.92 16.18
N ASP A 288 -3.50 14.42 15.53
CA ASP A 288 -4.82 13.80 15.49
C ASP A 288 -4.98 12.78 14.36
N GLU A 289 -3.89 12.34 13.72
CA GLU A 289 -3.90 11.33 12.65
C GLU A 289 -4.61 10.02 13.04
N LYS A 290 -4.58 9.68 14.34
CA LYS A 290 -5.18 8.45 14.87
C LYS A 290 -6.57 8.66 15.48
N LYS A 291 -7.08 9.89 15.49
CA LYS A 291 -8.31 10.23 16.19
C LYS A 291 -9.54 9.79 15.37
N LEU A 292 -10.54 9.23 16.05
CA LEU A 292 -11.87 9.04 15.50
C LEU A 292 -12.68 10.33 15.67
N PHE A 293 -12.95 11.03 14.58
CA PHE A 293 -13.82 12.21 14.57
C PHE A 293 -15.28 11.77 14.49
N ARG A 294 -16.16 12.43 15.25
CA ARG A 294 -17.59 12.09 15.31
C ARG A 294 -18.44 13.31 15.04
N THR A 295 -19.57 13.09 14.37
CA THR A 295 -20.63 14.10 14.24
C THR A 295 -21.69 13.89 15.33
N GLU A 296 -22.36 14.97 15.72
CA GLU A 296 -23.59 14.93 16.53
C GLU A 296 -24.80 14.73 15.60
N GLY A 297 -24.78 15.35 14.42
CA GLY A 297 -25.83 15.23 13.41
C GLY A 297 -25.67 14.04 12.46
N PRO A 298 -26.70 13.75 11.64
CA PRO A 298 -26.72 12.64 10.69
C PRO A 298 -26.01 12.95 9.36
N SER A 299 -25.09 13.91 9.36
CA SER A 299 -24.38 14.37 8.18
C SER A 299 -22.96 14.80 8.50
N LEU A 300 -22.01 14.40 7.65
CA LEU A 300 -20.60 14.75 7.74
C LEU A 300 -20.16 15.40 6.43
N SER A 301 -19.53 16.57 6.48
CA SER A 301 -18.86 17.14 5.31
C SER A 301 -17.36 17.04 5.44
N VAL A 302 -16.72 16.50 4.40
CA VAL A 302 -15.26 16.40 4.28
C VAL A 302 -14.80 17.35 3.19
N ARG A 303 -13.97 18.32 3.57
CA ARG A 303 -13.32 19.25 2.64
C ARG A 303 -11.84 18.94 2.55
N LEU A 304 -11.33 18.78 1.34
CA LEU A 304 -9.91 18.70 1.04
C LEU A 304 -9.46 19.97 0.34
N PHE A 305 -8.36 20.54 0.82
CA PHE A 305 -7.54 21.44 0.04
C PHE A 305 -6.16 20.81 -0.12
N ALA A 306 -5.70 20.65 -1.36
CA ALA A 306 -4.38 20.10 -1.64
C ALA A 306 -3.74 20.85 -2.81
N ASN A 307 -2.48 21.21 -2.67
CA ASN A 307 -1.66 21.72 -3.76
C ASN A 307 -1.18 20.56 -4.64
N GLY A 308 -0.75 20.87 -5.87
CA GLY A 308 -0.21 19.83 -6.76
C GLY A 308 1.14 19.27 -6.26
N ALA A 309 1.24 17.95 -6.10
CA ALA A 309 2.41 17.23 -5.61
C ALA A 309 2.51 15.81 -6.19
N SER A 310 3.54 15.05 -5.81
CA SER A 310 3.74 13.67 -6.26
C SER A 310 2.65 12.72 -5.76
N GLY A 311 2.18 11.82 -6.63
CA GLY A 311 1.17 10.80 -6.30
C GLY A 311 1.57 9.73 -5.26
N VAL A 312 2.75 9.86 -4.66
CA VAL A 312 3.15 9.11 -3.45
C VAL A 312 2.41 9.64 -2.20
N HIS A 313 1.97 10.90 -2.25
CA HIS A 313 1.15 11.54 -1.23
C HIS A 313 -0.34 11.30 -1.48
N GLY A 314 -1.12 11.35 -0.40
CA GLY A 314 -2.55 11.15 -0.42
C GLY A 314 -3.07 10.61 0.91
N PHE A 315 -4.33 10.22 0.92
CA PHE A 315 -4.96 9.58 2.08
C PHE A 315 -6.03 8.59 1.65
N ILE A 316 -6.32 7.65 2.55
CA ILE A 316 -7.51 6.80 2.51
C ILE A 316 -8.12 6.85 3.90
N ALA A 317 -9.41 7.18 3.97
CA ALA A 317 -10.15 7.28 5.21
C ALA A 317 -11.41 6.41 5.13
N GLU A 318 -11.88 5.96 6.27
CA GLU A 318 -13.21 5.36 6.39
C GLU A 318 -14.20 6.39 6.94
N VAL A 319 -15.39 6.39 6.35
CA VAL A 319 -16.57 7.09 6.83
C VAL A 319 -17.58 6.03 7.22
N VAL A 320 -17.94 5.98 8.50
CA VAL A 320 -18.80 4.93 9.07
C VAL A 320 -19.99 5.55 9.79
N THR A 321 -21.16 4.91 9.76
CA THR A 321 -22.26 5.30 10.64
C THR A 321 -22.01 4.80 12.06
N LEU A 322 -22.50 5.55 13.05
CA LEU A 322 -22.40 5.22 14.47
C LEU A 322 -23.77 4.80 15.01
N PRO A 323 -23.85 3.76 15.87
CA PRO A 323 -22.74 2.93 16.34
C PRO A 323 -22.15 2.04 15.23
N ILE A 324 -20.85 1.73 15.33
CA ILE A 324 -20.15 0.97 14.27
C ILE A 324 -20.65 -0.46 14.25
N SER A 325 -21.18 -0.90 13.11
CA SER A 325 -21.44 -2.31 12.86
C SER A 325 -20.11 -3.09 12.88
N ALA A 326 -19.94 -4.00 13.85
CA ALA A 326 -18.78 -4.92 13.90
C ALA A 326 -18.82 -6.01 12.80
N ILE A 327 -19.68 -5.84 11.79
CA ILE A 327 -19.95 -6.78 10.72
C ILE A 327 -18.84 -6.63 9.66
N GLY A 328 -18.26 -7.75 9.23
CA GLY A 328 -17.16 -7.77 8.24
C GLY A 328 -15.76 -7.93 8.84
N PHE A 329 -15.59 -7.87 10.16
CA PHE A 329 -14.32 -8.19 10.82
C PHE A 329 -14.19 -9.70 11.06
N ASN A 330 -13.82 -10.45 10.02
CA ASN A 330 -13.52 -11.85 10.18
C ASN A 330 -12.05 -12.03 10.63
N ARG A 331 -11.85 -12.67 11.79
CA ARG A 331 -10.52 -12.93 12.37
C ARG A 331 -9.77 -14.07 11.68
N ASP A 332 -10.50 -14.91 10.94
CA ASP A 332 -9.97 -16.11 10.29
C ASP A 332 -9.64 -15.89 8.81
N VAL A 333 -9.61 -14.64 8.34
CA VAL A 333 -9.25 -14.30 6.96
C VAL A 333 -7.78 -14.64 6.73
N GLN A 334 -7.50 -15.29 5.61
CA GLN A 334 -6.14 -15.65 5.22
C GLN A 334 -5.82 -15.06 3.85
N HIS A 335 -4.63 -14.50 3.71
CA HIS A 335 -4.08 -14.09 2.42
C HIS A 335 -2.94 -15.03 2.08
N ASN A 336 -3.14 -15.85 1.06
CA ASN A 336 -2.21 -16.91 0.68
C ASN A 336 -1.64 -16.65 -0.72
N ILE A 337 -0.32 -16.57 -0.79
CA ILE A 337 0.45 -16.54 -2.03
C ILE A 337 1.32 -17.78 -2.02
N SER A 338 0.99 -18.76 -2.86
CA SER A 338 1.72 -20.03 -2.88
C SER A 338 2.04 -20.53 -4.27
N TYR A 339 3.12 -21.32 -4.38
CA TYR A 339 3.55 -21.99 -5.61
C TYR A 339 3.74 -21.05 -6.81
N SER A 340 3.96 -19.76 -6.58
CA SER A 340 4.00 -18.75 -7.63
C SER A 340 5.44 -18.35 -7.97
N ILE A 341 5.65 -17.95 -9.22
CA ILE A 341 6.94 -17.46 -9.72
C ILE A 341 6.76 -15.98 -10.04
N LEU A 342 7.55 -15.14 -9.39
CA LEU A 342 7.56 -13.70 -9.60
C LEU A 342 8.96 -13.28 -10.00
N SER A 343 9.10 -12.90 -11.27
CA SER A 343 10.39 -12.56 -11.87
C SER A 343 10.39 -11.24 -12.60
N HIS A 344 11.56 -10.59 -12.64
CA HIS A 344 11.80 -9.36 -13.40
C HIS A 344 10.83 -8.21 -13.08
N CYS A 345 10.27 -8.15 -11.85
CA CYS A 345 9.38 -7.07 -11.45
C CYS A 345 10.17 -5.84 -10.99
N ALA A 346 9.95 -4.67 -11.59
CA ALA A 346 10.80 -3.50 -11.37
C ALA A 346 10.59 -2.82 -10.01
N GLU A 347 9.39 -2.79 -9.43
CA GLU A 347 9.12 -2.17 -8.11
C GLU A 347 9.07 -3.18 -6.94
N GLY A 348 9.45 -4.44 -7.21
CA GLY A 348 9.47 -5.55 -6.26
C GLY A 348 8.49 -6.67 -6.62
N ALA A 349 8.74 -7.87 -6.12
CA ALA A 349 7.88 -9.02 -6.39
C ALA A 349 6.56 -8.91 -5.64
N VAL A 350 6.60 -8.73 -4.33
CA VAL A 350 5.41 -8.66 -3.47
C VAL A 350 5.49 -7.46 -2.57
N LYS A 351 4.43 -6.65 -2.56
CA LYS A 351 4.25 -5.55 -1.63
C LYS A 351 2.91 -5.74 -0.92
N TYR A 352 2.98 -6.01 0.36
CA TYR A 352 1.82 -6.18 1.24
C TYR A 352 1.82 -5.06 2.27
N ALA A 353 0.70 -4.36 2.39
CA ALA A 353 0.52 -3.34 3.42
C ALA A 353 -0.84 -3.53 4.10
N SER A 354 -0.90 -3.45 5.43
CA SER A 354 -2.15 -3.58 6.18
C SER A 354 -2.38 -2.47 7.20
N ALA A 355 -3.64 -2.03 7.31
CA ALA A 355 -4.13 -1.11 8.33
C ALA A 355 -5.54 -1.52 8.79
N GLY A 356 -5.70 -1.66 10.10
CA GLY A 356 -6.96 -2.01 10.73
C GLY A 356 -6.79 -2.62 12.11
N GLU A 357 -7.91 -2.91 12.77
CA GLU A 357 -7.97 -3.47 14.12
C GLU A 357 -7.46 -4.92 14.15
N VAL A 358 -7.92 -5.74 13.21
CA VAL A 358 -7.47 -7.12 13.00
C VAL A 358 -7.24 -7.30 11.50
N ASN A 359 -6.06 -7.82 11.14
CA ASN A 359 -5.68 -8.08 9.77
C ASN A 359 -5.46 -9.57 9.51
N ALA A 360 -5.64 -9.96 8.26
CA ALA A 360 -5.58 -11.35 7.80
C ALA A 360 -4.23 -12.01 8.10
N ILE A 361 -4.27 -13.33 8.31
CA ILE A 361 -3.09 -14.18 8.39
C ILE A 361 -2.42 -14.22 7.02
N MET A 362 -1.13 -13.89 6.95
CA MET A 362 -0.39 -13.85 5.69
C MET A 362 0.47 -15.09 5.53
N THR A 363 0.31 -15.80 4.41
CA THR A 363 1.13 -16.97 4.07
C THR A 363 1.78 -16.79 2.71
N LEU A 364 3.11 -16.86 2.68
CA LEU A 364 3.92 -16.97 1.47
C LEU A 364 4.68 -18.28 1.53
N GLU A 365 4.26 -19.26 0.74
CA GLU A 365 4.86 -20.59 0.74
C GLU A 365 5.25 -21.08 -0.67
N LYS A 366 6.45 -21.68 -0.77
CA LYS A 366 6.92 -22.35 -2.01
C LYS A 366 6.90 -21.44 -3.23
N ASN A 367 7.15 -20.15 -3.04
CA ASN A 367 7.28 -19.19 -4.13
C ASN A 367 8.73 -19.02 -4.56
N GLN A 368 8.90 -18.56 -5.80
CA GLN A 368 10.19 -18.17 -6.36
C GLN A 368 10.19 -16.69 -6.68
N PHE A 369 11.09 -15.95 -6.04
CA PHE A 369 11.31 -14.52 -6.25
C PHE A 369 12.67 -14.34 -6.92
N ILE A 370 12.67 -14.08 -8.23
CA ILE A 370 13.88 -14.13 -9.05
C ILE A 370 14.11 -12.81 -9.80
N ASN A 371 15.30 -12.22 -9.67
CA ASN A 371 15.71 -11.04 -10.45
C ASN A 371 14.73 -9.86 -10.37
N ASN A 372 14.16 -9.62 -9.19
CA ASN A 372 13.27 -8.51 -8.94
C ASN A 372 14.03 -7.28 -8.46
N CYS A 373 13.47 -6.13 -8.81
CA CYS A 373 14.02 -4.81 -8.63
C CYS A 373 15.28 -4.56 -9.46
N ASN A 374 15.46 -3.33 -9.90
CA ASN A 374 16.59 -2.94 -10.72
C ASN A 374 17.60 -2.17 -9.87
N LYS A 375 18.88 -2.54 -10.02
CA LYS A 375 19.99 -1.70 -9.57
C LYS A 375 20.04 -0.48 -10.48
N LEU A 376 20.07 0.70 -9.87
CA LEU A 376 20.19 1.97 -10.56
C LEU A 376 21.65 2.41 -10.54
N TYR A 377 21.98 3.43 -9.74
CA TYR A 377 23.34 3.96 -9.60
C TYR A 377 23.86 3.66 -8.19
N GLY A 378 25.11 3.21 -8.04
CA GLY A 378 25.71 2.96 -6.72
C GLY A 378 24.84 2.05 -5.84
N ASN A 379 24.42 2.58 -4.67
CA ASN A 379 23.52 1.91 -3.70
C ASN A 379 22.01 2.16 -3.96
N PHE A 380 21.65 2.84 -5.05
CA PHE A 380 20.26 3.10 -5.38
C PHE A 380 19.64 1.90 -6.11
N SER A 381 18.47 1.48 -5.64
CA SER A 381 17.63 0.45 -6.25
C SER A 381 16.21 1.00 -6.39
N THR A 382 15.44 0.43 -7.32
CA THR A 382 14.03 0.80 -7.54
C THR A 382 13.12 0.44 -6.35
N CYS A 383 13.52 -0.55 -5.55
CA CYS A 383 12.76 -1.03 -4.40
C CYS A 383 13.66 -1.12 -3.14
N LYS A 384 13.03 -1.24 -1.96
CA LYS A 384 13.74 -1.52 -0.70
C LYS A 384 14.14 -2.99 -0.55
N SER A 385 13.31 -3.89 -1.07
CA SER A 385 13.46 -5.34 -0.98
C SER A 385 12.56 -6.00 -2.03
N ALA A 386 12.88 -7.22 -2.46
CA ALA A 386 12.04 -7.99 -3.37
C ALA A 386 10.64 -8.26 -2.80
N VAL A 387 10.57 -8.60 -1.51
CA VAL A 387 9.33 -8.82 -0.77
C VAL A 387 9.27 -7.82 0.38
N VAL A 388 8.25 -6.96 0.37
CA VAL A 388 8.04 -5.93 1.40
C VAL A 388 6.69 -6.16 2.06
N LEU A 389 6.71 -6.40 3.36
CA LEU A 389 5.53 -6.63 4.18
C LEU A 389 5.48 -5.54 5.27
N ASP A 390 4.57 -4.57 5.17
CA ASP A 390 4.31 -3.55 6.20
C ASP A 390 2.98 -3.90 6.88
N VAL A 391 3.07 -4.68 7.95
CA VAL A 391 1.93 -5.32 8.59
C VAL A 391 1.62 -4.68 9.92
N GLN A 392 0.34 -4.37 10.15
CA GLN A 392 -0.14 -3.89 11.44
C GLN A 392 -1.19 -4.85 12.00
N ASN A 393 -1.22 -5.05 13.31
CA ASN A 393 -2.19 -5.90 14.01
C ASN A 393 -2.45 -7.25 13.32
N THR A 394 -1.37 -7.86 12.81
CA THR A 394 -1.40 -9.12 12.06
C THR A 394 -0.82 -10.20 12.95
N GLN A 395 -1.64 -11.15 13.40
CA GLN A 395 -1.24 -12.12 14.42
C GLN A 395 -0.22 -13.15 13.93
N SER A 396 -0.25 -13.49 12.64
CA SER A 396 0.49 -14.62 12.11
C SER A 396 0.97 -14.35 10.68
N LEU A 397 2.27 -14.56 10.46
CA LEU A 397 2.92 -14.42 9.17
C LEU A 397 3.84 -15.61 8.92
N TYR A 398 3.55 -16.37 7.86
CA TYR A 398 4.34 -17.52 7.45
C TYR A 398 5.09 -17.20 6.17
N PHE A 399 6.42 -17.21 6.23
CA PHE A 399 7.30 -17.13 5.07
C PHE A 399 8.16 -18.38 5.04
N ARG A 400 7.75 -19.40 4.27
CA ARG A 400 8.38 -20.72 4.33
C ARG A 400 8.61 -21.38 2.97
N ASN A 401 9.68 -22.15 2.88
CA ASN A 401 10.03 -22.93 1.68
C ASN A 401 10.16 -22.07 0.41
N ASN A 402 10.48 -20.78 0.53
CA ASN A 402 10.61 -19.88 -0.62
C ASN A 402 12.06 -19.80 -1.13
N LEU A 403 12.20 -19.52 -2.42
CA LEU A 403 13.46 -19.16 -3.07
C LEU A 403 13.49 -17.65 -3.31
N VAL A 404 14.51 -16.97 -2.78
CA VAL A 404 14.74 -15.53 -2.98
C VAL A 404 16.12 -15.36 -3.59
N ARG A 405 16.19 -15.17 -4.91
CA ARG A 405 17.44 -15.17 -5.67
C ARG A 405 17.61 -14.00 -6.62
N TRP A 406 18.83 -13.46 -6.73
CA TRP A 406 19.20 -12.42 -7.70
C TRP A 406 18.42 -11.11 -7.59
N ASN A 407 17.81 -10.82 -6.45
CA ASN A 407 17.01 -9.61 -6.28
C ASN A 407 17.84 -8.46 -5.67
N GLN A 408 17.35 -7.22 -5.79
CA GLN A 408 17.84 -6.12 -4.95
C GLN A 408 17.18 -6.19 -3.55
N GLY A 409 17.91 -6.75 -2.59
CA GLY A 409 17.38 -7.12 -1.27
C GLY A 409 16.48 -8.35 -1.30
N GLY A 410 16.23 -8.96 -0.14
CA GLY A 410 15.42 -10.17 -0.03
C GLY A 410 14.04 -9.92 0.55
N LEU A 411 13.87 -10.24 1.84
CA LEU A 411 12.63 -10.07 2.59
C LEU A 411 12.74 -8.92 3.59
N SER A 412 11.78 -7.99 3.53
CA SER A 412 11.64 -6.88 4.48
C SER A 412 10.29 -6.96 5.18
N ILE A 413 10.29 -7.12 6.49
CA ILE A 413 9.09 -7.11 7.34
C ILE A 413 9.15 -5.92 8.27
N ARG A 414 8.12 -5.10 8.24
CA ARG A 414 7.87 -4.05 9.22
C ARG A 414 6.57 -4.37 9.93
N ALA A 415 6.61 -4.49 11.25
CA ALA A 415 5.49 -4.93 12.07
C ALA A 415 5.12 -3.87 13.10
N ASP A 416 3.81 -3.69 13.32
CA ASP A 416 3.30 -2.84 14.39
C ASP A 416 2.07 -3.45 15.07
N SER A 417 1.96 -3.28 16.38
CA SER A 417 0.72 -3.56 17.11
C SER A 417 0.69 -2.76 18.40
N ARG A 418 -0.51 -2.45 18.91
CA ARG A 418 -0.68 -1.83 20.23
C ARG A 418 -0.95 -2.84 21.36
N GLY A 419 -1.41 -4.04 21.02
CA GLY A 419 -1.73 -5.09 21.98
C GLY A 419 -0.90 -6.35 21.79
N SER A 420 -0.71 -7.11 22.87
CA SER A 420 -0.12 -8.46 22.82
C SER A 420 -1.04 -9.47 22.11
N ALA A 421 -2.35 -9.26 22.16
CA ALA A 421 -3.31 -10.12 21.46
C ALA A 421 -3.27 -9.97 19.93
N THR A 422 -2.73 -8.86 19.43
CA THR A 422 -2.59 -8.57 17.99
C THR A 422 -1.13 -8.46 17.55
N SER A 423 -0.18 -8.88 18.40
CA SER A 423 1.23 -8.86 18.04
C SER A 423 1.56 -9.94 17.02
N LEU A 424 2.51 -9.62 16.16
CA LEU A 424 2.98 -10.50 15.11
C LEU A 424 3.74 -11.67 15.72
N LYS A 425 3.34 -12.87 15.32
CA LYS A 425 4.18 -14.06 15.33
C LYS A 425 4.59 -14.37 13.90
N GLY A 426 5.85 -14.08 13.58
CA GLY A 426 6.44 -14.32 12.27
C GLY A 426 7.24 -15.61 12.26
N TRP A 427 7.01 -16.46 11.27
CA TRP A 427 7.79 -17.69 11.04
C TRP A 427 8.48 -17.60 9.69
N ILE A 428 9.81 -17.49 9.73
CA ILE A 428 10.69 -17.45 8.57
C ILE A 428 11.51 -18.73 8.60
N HIS A 429 11.11 -19.75 7.83
CA HIS A 429 11.83 -21.03 7.89
C HIS A 429 11.96 -21.78 6.57
N ASN A 430 13.05 -22.55 6.45
CA ASN A 430 13.37 -23.35 5.28
C ASN A 430 13.43 -22.55 3.97
N ASN A 431 13.81 -21.26 4.04
CA ASN A 431 13.97 -20.43 2.85
C ASN A 431 15.42 -20.42 2.37
N LEU A 432 15.60 -20.23 1.07
CA LEU A 432 16.90 -20.03 0.44
C LEU A 432 17.02 -18.58 -0.04
N PHE A 433 17.89 -17.82 0.60
CA PHE A 433 18.29 -16.47 0.19
C PHE A 433 19.66 -16.55 -0.48
N ALA A 434 19.68 -16.51 -1.81
CA ALA A 434 20.89 -16.74 -2.58
C ALA A 434 21.20 -15.57 -3.52
N GLU A 435 22.44 -15.10 -3.55
CA GLU A 435 22.91 -14.19 -4.60
C GLU A 435 22.05 -12.91 -4.72
N ASN A 436 21.53 -12.38 -3.59
CA ASN A 436 20.84 -11.08 -3.59
C ASN A 436 21.85 -9.93 -3.42
N TYR A 437 21.50 -8.76 -3.94
CA TYR A 437 22.43 -7.64 -4.07
C TYR A 437 21.94 -6.36 -3.39
N ASN A 438 22.89 -5.48 -3.06
CA ASN A 438 22.73 -4.07 -2.67
C ASN A 438 22.04 -3.79 -1.33
N LYS A 439 20.94 -4.49 -1.01
CA LYS A 439 20.13 -4.34 0.20
C LYS A 439 20.16 -5.62 1.04
N PRO A 440 19.76 -5.57 2.33
CA PRO A 440 19.73 -6.74 3.20
C PRO A 440 18.95 -7.92 2.58
N ALA A 441 19.47 -9.13 2.77
CA ALA A 441 18.76 -10.36 2.40
C ALA A 441 17.56 -10.61 3.32
N LEU A 442 17.68 -10.23 4.60
CA LEU A 442 16.58 -10.24 5.55
C LEU A 442 16.59 -8.98 6.42
N PHE A 443 15.48 -8.26 6.44
CA PHE A 443 15.24 -7.10 7.27
C PHE A 443 13.94 -7.28 8.05
N VAL A 444 13.99 -7.19 9.37
CA VAL A 444 12.83 -7.27 10.25
C VAL A 444 12.88 -6.13 11.24
N GLU A 445 11.83 -5.32 11.28
CA GLU A 445 11.72 -4.16 12.17
C GLU A 445 10.34 -4.13 12.86
N GLY A 446 10.34 -4.06 14.18
CA GLY A 446 9.18 -3.62 14.95
C GLY A 446 9.10 -2.10 15.01
N ARG A 447 7.92 -1.51 14.87
CA ARG A 447 7.73 -0.07 15.15
C ARG A 447 7.79 0.18 16.66
N GLN A 448 8.21 1.39 17.04
CA GLN A 448 8.40 1.80 18.44
C GLN A 448 7.17 1.61 19.36
N SER A 449 5.98 1.37 18.81
CA SER A 449 4.72 1.27 19.54
C SER A 449 4.63 0.08 20.50
N SER A 450 5.33 -1.03 20.24
CA SER A 450 5.30 -2.18 21.15
C SER A 450 6.47 -3.18 21.01
N PRO A 451 6.96 -3.74 22.12
CA PRO A 451 8.03 -4.74 22.10
C PRO A 451 7.52 -6.19 21.94
N TYR A 452 6.25 -6.38 21.54
CA TYR A 452 5.60 -7.70 21.54
C TYR A 452 5.75 -8.48 20.23
N GLN A 453 6.39 -7.90 19.21
CA GLN A 453 6.55 -8.56 17.91
C GLN A 453 7.58 -9.69 18.04
N GLU A 454 7.19 -10.91 17.68
CA GLU A 454 8.01 -12.10 17.76
C GLU A 454 8.29 -12.65 16.36
N VAL A 455 9.56 -12.96 16.08
CA VAL A 455 9.96 -13.58 14.81
C VAL A 455 10.90 -14.75 15.04
N THR A 456 10.51 -15.91 14.54
CA THR A 456 11.31 -17.13 14.53
C THR A 456 11.96 -17.31 13.17
N ILE A 457 13.29 -17.34 13.16
CA ILE A 457 14.13 -17.49 11.96
C ILE A 457 14.84 -18.84 12.09
N PHE A 458 14.36 -19.84 11.36
CA PHE A 458 14.77 -21.23 11.59
C PHE A 458 15.13 -21.96 10.29
N ARG A 459 16.29 -22.63 10.24
CA ARG A 459 16.70 -23.46 9.09
C ARG A 459 16.66 -22.74 7.75
N ASN A 460 17.01 -21.46 7.73
CA ASN A 460 17.19 -20.72 6.47
C ASN A 460 18.64 -20.82 6.01
N TYR A 461 18.82 -20.78 4.69
CA TYR A 461 20.12 -20.79 4.04
C TYR A 461 20.36 -19.44 3.37
N PHE A 462 21.39 -18.73 3.82
CA PHE A 462 21.83 -17.45 3.25
C PHE A 462 23.17 -17.67 2.56
N MET A 463 23.23 -17.56 1.24
CA MET A 463 24.46 -17.76 0.49
C MET A 463 24.76 -16.66 -0.51
N LYS A 464 26.02 -16.22 -0.56
CA LYS A 464 26.51 -15.31 -1.60
C LYS A 464 25.69 -14.02 -1.73
N ASN A 465 25.04 -13.57 -0.66
CA ASN A 465 24.35 -12.28 -0.66
C ASN A 465 25.39 -11.17 -0.50
N ASP A 466 25.27 -10.11 -1.29
CA ASP A 466 26.22 -9.00 -1.38
C ASP A 466 25.52 -7.67 -1.10
N ALA A 467 25.68 -7.17 0.12
CA ALA A 467 25.09 -5.93 0.61
C ALA A 467 26.20 -5.01 1.17
N PRO A 468 27.08 -4.43 0.34
CA PRO A 468 28.32 -3.80 0.81
C PRO A 468 28.10 -2.59 1.75
N TYR A 469 26.96 -1.90 1.62
CA TYR A 469 26.60 -0.72 2.41
C TYR A 469 25.59 -1.00 3.53
N HIS A 470 25.17 -2.25 3.70
CA HIS A 470 24.14 -2.64 4.65
C HIS A 470 24.52 -3.95 5.35
N SER A 471 23.88 -4.26 6.47
CA SER A 471 24.03 -5.58 7.08
C SER A 471 23.22 -6.61 6.28
N ASN A 472 23.70 -7.85 6.17
CA ASN A 472 23.00 -8.90 5.42
C ASN A 472 21.67 -9.28 6.09
N ILE A 473 21.69 -9.42 7.41
CA ILE A 473 20.52 -9.68 8.23
C ILE A 473 20.40 -8.57 9.27
N VAL A 474 19.23 -7.95 9.35
CA VAL A 474 18.92 -6.85 10.27
C VAL A 474 17.66 -7.18 11.07
N LEU A 475 17.76 -7.22 12.39
CA LEU A 475 16.67 -7.47 13.33
C LEU A 475 16.59 -6.30 14.31
N ARG A 476 15.57 -5.46 14.19
CA ARG A 476 15.42 -4.23 14.99
C ARG A 476 14.12 -4.21 15.76
N GLN A 477 14.20 -3.96 17.07
CA GLN A 477 13.01 -3.78 17.93
C GLN A 477 12.00 -4.95 17.81
N VAL A 478 12.51 -6.17 17.71
CA VAL A 478 11.73 -7.40 17.53
C VAL A 478 12.32 -8.51 18.40
N VAL A 479 11.46 -9.31 19.01
CA VAL A 479 11.86 -10.50 19.76
C VAL A 479 12.21 -11.59 18.75
N SER A 480 13.51 -11.79 18.53
CA SER A 480 13.99 -12.73 17.52
C SER A 480 14.48 -14.02 18.15
N ASN A 481 14.06 -15.15 17.59
CA ASN A 481 14.66 -16.46 17.81
C ASN A 481 15.32 -16.94 16.51
N MET A 482 16.64 -16.78 16.41
CA MET A 482 17.43 -17.17 15.24
C MET A 482 18.19 -18.46 15.53
N THR A 483 17.74 -19.57 14.96
CA THR A 483 18.29 -20.91 15.25
C THR A 483 18.48 -21.78 14.03
N LEU A 484 19.58 -22.56 14.01
CA LEU A 484 19.89 -23.51 12.94
C LEU A 484 19.93 -22.90 11.52
N ASN A 485 20.27 -21.62 11.39
CA ASN A 485 20.46 -20.99 10.09
C ASN A 485 21.90 -21.17 9.61
N TYR A 486 22.08 -21.26 8.30
CA TYR A 486 23.38 -21.42 7.67
C TYR A 486 23.67 -20.21 6.79
N LEU A 487 24.76 -19.51 7.07
CA LEU A 487 25.23 -18.36 6.33
C LEU A 487 26.58 -18.72 5.72
N HIS A 488 26.69 -18.64 4.40
CA HIS A 488 27.93 -18.96 3.69
C HIS A 488 28.28 -17.94 2.61
N ALA A 489 29.52 -17.44 2.65
CA ALA A 489 30.09 -16.55 1.64
C ALA A 489 29.24 -15.29 1.40
N ASN A 490 28.61 -14.75 2.45
CA ASN A 490 27.87 -13.50 2.35
C ASN A 490 28.80 -12.31 2.60
N LEU A 491 28.62 -11.23 1.85
CA LEU A 491 29.35 -9.98 1.98
C LEU A 491 28.39 -8.88 2.43
N GLY A 492 28.73 -8.16 3.49
CA GLY A 492 28.00 -6.98 3.92
C GLY A 492 28.76 -6.23 5.01
N ALA A 493 28.26 -5.06 5.42
CA ALA A 493 28.89 -4.28 6.48
C ALA A 493 28.99 -5.11 7.78
N HIS A 494 27.90 -5.82 8.09
CA HIS A 494 27.85 -6.89 9.08
C HIS A 494 27.04 -8.06 8.53
N LEU A 495 27.34 -9.29 8.97
CA LEU A 495 26.53 -10.45 8.59
C LEU A 495 25.18 -10.45 9.32
N LEU A 496 25.18 -10.05 10.59
CA LEU A 496 24.02 -9.99 11.46
C LEU A 496 24.08 -8.73 12.32
N GLU A 497 23.01 -7.95 12.28
CA GLU A 497 22.80 -6.77 13.11
C GLU A 497 21.53 -6.98 13.93
N ILE A 498 21.65 -6.93 15.25
CA ILE A 498 20.53 -7.02 16.18
C ILE A 498 20.47 -5.74 17.00
N CYS A 499 19.36 -5.02 16.93
CA CYS A 499 19.10 -3.86 17.76
C CYS A 499 17.98 -4.19 18.75
N GLY A 500 18.27 -3.99 20.04
CA GLY A 500 17.33 -4.19 21.13
C GLY A 500 16.24 -3.12 21.19
N PHE A 501 15.57 -3.08 22.34
CA PHE A 501 14.46 -2.16 22.59
C PHE A 501 14.93 -0.93 23.38
N GLU A 502 14.38 0.23 23.06
CA GLU A 502 14.58 1.42 23.89
C GLU A 502 13.52 1.46 25.00
N ARG A 503 13.92 1.71 26.25
CA ARG A 503 13.01 1.97 27.41
C ARG A 503 12.05 0.82 27.77
N VAL A 504 12.36 -0.42 27.41
CA VAL A 504 11.56 -1.60 27.79
C VAL A 504 12.12 -2.22 29.08
N ARG A 505 11.24 -2.38 30.08
CA ARG A 505 11.58 -2.99 31.39
C ARG A 505 11.21 -4.47 31.51
N LEU A 506 10.59 -5.04 30.47
CA LEU A 506 10.21 -6.46 30.45
C LEU A 506 11.45 -7.33 30.14
N PRO A 507 11.58 -8.51 30.77
CA PRO A 507 12.66 -9.46 30.49
C PRO A 507 12.41 -10.16 29.16
N ILE A 508 12.64 -9.43 28.06
CA ILE A 508 12.47 -9.91 26.70
C ILE A 508 13.86 -10.23 26.15
N TYR A 509 14.04 -11.46 25.66
CA TYR A 509 15.32 -11.93 25.18
C TYR A 509 15.28 -12.16 23.67
N GLN A 510 16.33 -11.71 22.98
CA GLN A 510 16.64 -12.13 21.62
C GLN A 510 17.61 -13.31 21.72
N SER A 511 17.26 -14.45 21.11
CA SER A 511 18.06 -15.66 21.14
C SER A 511 18.68 -15.93 19.78
N THR A 512 19.98 -16.24 19.78
CA THR A 512 20.74 -16.64 18.58
C THR A 512 21.56 -17.86 18.96
N SER A 513 21.22 -19.04 18.46
CA SER A 513 21.96 -20.27 18.81
C SER A 513 22.06 -21.25 17.64
N HIS A 514 23.12 -22.04 17.61
CA HIS A 514 23.35 -23.09 16.61
C HIS A 514 23.31 -22.59 15.15
N ASN A 515 23.68 -21.34 14.89
CA ASN A 515 23.81 -20.80 13.53
C ASN A 515 25.24 -21.02 13.03
N GLY A 516 25.39 -21.41 11.77
CA GLY A 516 26.69 -21.55 11.11
C GLY A 516 27.01 -20.31 10.28
N PHE A 517 28.14 -19.66 10.55
CA PHE A 517 28.66 -18.54 9.77
C PHE A 517 29.99 -18.97 9.12
N TYR A 518 30.01 -19.06 7.78
CA TYR A 518 31.11 -19.62 6.99
C TYR A 518 31.57 -18.71 5.86
#